data_AF-A0A949S1T7-F1
#
_entry.id   AF-A0A949S1T7-F1
#
_cell.length_a   1.000
_cell.length_b   1.000
_cell.length_c   1.000
_cell.angle_alpha   90.00
_cell.angle_beta   90.00
_cell.angle_gamma   90.00
#
_symmetry.space_group_name_H-M   'P 1'
#
loop_
_entity.id
_entity.type
_entity.pdbx_description
1 polymer ?
#
loop_
_entity_poly.entity_id
_entity_poly.type
_entity_poly.pdbx_seq_one_letter_code
_entity_poly.pdbx_strand_id
1 'polypeptide(L)'
;MTNSLADPSLETSSSWLGGLKNRFWNELEEPSGFLRMLRLSRPVANQSWLWSDRRLSHRLASLEKLAFWKSEEWRLNPEIESTRREFLTGLRESIGPRLKKIENLNERRRINRFLTRVEARLGVVDPYCRPTRARVELTDACNLRCPMCPQSFWEWDRRHADEWILERARSLYPWLTQLDFTSFGETLLSPLFRKALRDSPSHAHTLLITNGLLVNDDMAEFIVSNNLSELHVSIDSASPEAYLAMRGVDGFKRVIENCRRLVRAKLKAGKQEPVLVFNFTLNRKNFEELEPLIQLAAEIGFQRVHANYLLVWRPDLRGDSIFWIREQTCELLDRCDDLAARSGIEFFHPPKPLAEHEGRERFERFCPEAWEFIHIRAVGRIAVCCMSADEFEAPPEMSWEEIWDCPAYQNFRRMVNLPGDEAPPLCRNCHFGRDIQPGDPRFHFFEATLDEHLTGQAKDPYLRSQGECLTL
;
A
#
# COMPACT_ATOMS: atom_id res chain seq x y z
N MET A 1 55.63 17.52 9.45
CA MET A 1 55.80 16.05 9.49
C MET A 1 54.45 15.45 9.85
N THR A 2 53.65 15.23 8.82
CA THR A 2 52.32 14.62 8.84
C THR A 2 52.51 13.13 8.57
N ASN A 3 52.14 12.26 9.51
CA ASN A 3 52.00 10.83 9.25
C ASN A 3 50.52 10.49 9.19
N SER A 4 50.08 10.12 7.98
CA SER A 4 48.79 9.52 7.68
C SER A 4 48.77 8.09 8.20
N LEU A 5 47.73 7.73 8.93
CA LEU A 5 47.29 6.33 9.01
C LEU A 5 46.15 6.19 8.02
N ALA A 6 46.52 5.86 6.78
CA ALA A 6 45.57 5.36 5.79
C ALA A 6 45.12 3.97 6.24
N ASP A 7 43.80 3.79 6.38
CA ASP A 7 43.17 2.49 6.55
C ASP A 7 43.34 1.69 5.24
N PRO A 8 44.01 0.52 5.24
CA PRO A 8 44.25 -0.27 4.04
C PRO A 8 43.00 -0.99 3.49
N SER A 9 41.82 -0.81 4.09
CA SER A 9 40.59 -1.50 3.67
C SER A 9 39.80 -0.81 2.54
N LEU A 10 40.26 0.33 2.02
CA LEU A 10 39.59 1.09 0.96
C LEU A 10 40.25 1.02 -0.43
N GLU A 11 41.37 0.32 -0.58
CA GLU A 11 41.93 -0.03 -1.89
C GLU A 11 41.48 -1.44 -2.30
N THR A 12 40.29 -1.56 -2.91
CA THR A 12 39.90 -2.70 -3.81
C THR A 12 38.47 -2.59 -4.39
N SER A 13 37.80 -1.44 -4.31
CA SER A 13 36.45 -1.29 -4.90
C SER A 13 36.46 -1.33 -6.44
N SER A 14 37.56 -1.00 -7.11
CA SER A 14 37.65 -0.99 -8.59
C SER A 14 37.92 -2.37 -9.22
N SER A 15 38.62 -3.28 -8.54
CA SER A 15 38.92 -4.62 -9.07
C SER A 15 37.80 -5.63 -8.79
N TRP A 16 37.06 -5.47 -7.69
CA TRP A 16 35.91 -6.31 -7.35
C TRP A 16 34.68 -5.96 -8.21
N LEU A 17 34.42 -4.66 -8.44
CA LEU A 17 33.43 -4.20 -9.41
C LEU A 17 33.80 -4.60 -10.85
N GLY A 18 35.10 -4.61 -11.21
CA GLY A 18 35.61 -5.12 -12.48
C GLY A 18 35.44 -6.64 -12.65
N GLY A 19 35.62 -7.42 -11.57
CA GLY A 19 35.42 -8.87 -11.56
C GLY A 19 33.96 -9.30 -11.60
N LEU A 20 33.07 -8.56 -10.92
CA LEU A 20 31.61 -8.76 -11.02
C LEU A 20 31.05 -8.24 -12.35
N LYS A 21 31.59 -7.14 -12.89
CA LYS A 21 31.38 -6.73 -14.29
C LYS A 21 31.71 -7.91 -15.21
N ASN A 22 32.91 -8.47 -15.12
CA ASN A 22 33.31 -9.52 -16.06
C ASN A 22 32.57 -10.86 -15.91
N ARG A 23 32.06 -11.25 -14.73
CA ARG A 23 31.29 -12.51 -14.60
C ARG A 23 29.81 -12.36 -14.95
N PHE A 24 29.18 -11.26 -14.54
CA PHE A 24 27.76 -11.02 -14.76
C PHE A 24 27.49 -10.58 -16.21
N TRP A 25 28.42 -9.82 -16.81
CA TRP A 25 28.28 -9.32 -18.17
C TRP A 25 28.67 -10.33 -19.24
N ASN A 26 29.66 -11.20 -19.00
CA ASN A 26 29.94 -12.29 -19.95
C ASN A 26 28.77 -13.29 -20.10
N GLU A 27 27.83 -13.36 -19.14
CA GLU A 27 26.60 -14.16 -19.26
C GLU A 27 25.42 -13.39 -19.88
N LEU A 28 25.48 -12.05 -19.95
CA LEU A 28 24.41 -11.16 -20.42
C LEU A 28 24.72 -10.43 -21.74
N GLU A 29 25.98 -10.30 -22.14
CA GLU A 29 26.43 -9.57 -23.35
C GLU A 29 26.11 -10.28 -24.67
N GLU A 30 25.71 -11.55 -24.63
CA GLU A 30 24.98 -12.12 -25.75
C GLU A 30 23.48 -12.15 -25.42
N PRO A 31 22.60 -11.64 -26.31
CA PRO A 31 21.17 -11.94 -26.27
C PRO A 31 20.90 -13.47 -26.21
N SER A 32 21.86 -14.25 -26.70
CA SER A 32 21.92 -15.71 -26.61
C SER A 32 22.25 -16.25 -25.21
N GLY A 33 22.87 -15.48 -24.31
CA GLY A 33 23.26 -15.84 -22.94
C GLY A 33 22.09 -15.87 -21.96
N PHE A 34 21.25 -14.84 -21.95
CA PHE A 34 19.94 -14.85 -21.25
C PHE A 34 19.02 -15.95 -21.81
N LEU A 35 19.03 -16.15 -23.13
CA LEU A 35 18.31 -17.25 -23.79
C LEU A 35 18.96 -18.63 -23.54
N ARG A 36 20.28 -18.75 -23.31
CA ARG A 36 21.00 -19.98 -22.93
C ARG A 36 20.75 -20.32 -21.47
N MET A 37 20.64 -19.35 -20.58
CA MET A 37 20.22 -19.56 -19.19
C MET A 37 18.80 -20.13 -19.13
N LEU A 38 17.95 -19.74 -20.08
CA LEU A 38 16.61 -20.33 -20.26
C LEU A 38 16.63 -21.67 -21.04
N ARG A 39 17.52 -21.87 -22.03
CA ARG A 39 17.58 -23.05 -22.94
C ARG A 39 18.53 -24.19 -22.53
N LEU A 40 19.53 -23.98 -21.66
CA LEU A 40 20.45 -25.02 -21.18
C LEU A 40 19.82 -25.77 -20.01
N SER A 41 18.88 -26.66 -20.33
CA SER A 41 18.58 -27.79 -19.46
C SER A 41 18.03 -28.94 -20.30
N ARG A 42 18.93 -29.85 -20.71
CA ARG A 42 18.58 -31.12 -21.37
C ARG A 42 17.65 -31.97 -20.48
N PRO A 43 16.83 -32.84 -21.10
CA PRO A 43 15.71 -33.50 -20.44
C PRO A 43 16.20 -34.61 -19.51
N VAL A 44 15.62 -34.70 -18.32
CA VAL A 44 15.63 -35.94 -17.56
C VAL A 44 14.25 -36.55 -17.73
N ALA A 45 14.19 -37.62 -18.53
CA ALA A 45 13.03 -38.46 -18.68
C ALA A 45 12.90 -39.35 -17.44
N ASN A 46 11.85 -39.15 -16.63
CA ASN A 46 10.90 -40.20 -16.23
C ASN A 46 9.98 -39.72 -15.10
N GLN A 47 8.68 -39.74 -15.43
CA GLN A 47 7.50 -40.02 -14.60
C GLN A 47 7.00 -39.03 -13.51
N SER A 48 5.67 -38.86 -13.59
CA SER A 48 4.68 -38.40 -12.60
C SER A 48 4.39 -36.90 -12.47
N TRP A 49 3.55 -36.43 -13.39
CA TRP A 49 2.40 -35.54 -13.21
C TRP A 49 2.12 -35.01 -11.80
N LEU A 50 2.62 -33.81 -11.49
CA LEU A 50 1.99 -32.73 -10.69
C LEU A 50 3.10 -31.73 -10.36
N TRP A 51 2.85 -30.46 -10.68
CA TRP A 51 3.78 -29.32 -10.59
C TRP A 51 4.86 -29.27 -11.68
N SER A 52 5.21 -28.05 -12.08
CA SER A 52 6.60 -27.55 -12.28
C SER A 52 6.89 -26.87 -13.62
N ASP A 53 7.01 -25.54 -13.58
CA ASP A 53 8.33 -25.00 -13.89
C ASP A 53 9.00 -24.57 -12.58
N ARG A 54 9.44 -25.58 -11.79
CA ARG A 54 10.30 -25.38 -10.61
C ARG A 54 11.58 -24.64 -11.03
N ARG A 55 12.00 -24.74 -12.31
CA ARG A 55 13.19 -24.06 -12.81
C ARG A 55 12.92 -22.57 -12.98
N LEU A 56 11.81 -22.16 -13.59
CA LEU A 56 11.42 -20.74 -13.65
C LEU A 56 11.31 -20.17 -12.22
N SER A 57 10.55 -20.81 -11.33
CA SER A 57 10.41 -20.32 -9.94
C SER A 57 11.75 -20.21 -9.19
N HIS A 58 12.65 -21.19 -9.33
CA HIS A 58 13.98 -21.15 -8.70
C HIS A 58 14.89 -20.10 -9.36
N ARG A 59 14.76 -19.88 -10.68
CA ARG A 59 15.51 -18.87 -11.44
C ARG A 59 15.03 -17.45 -11.13
N LEU A 60 13.72 -17.23 -11.00
CA LEU A 60 13.15 -15.96 -10.53
C LEU A 60 13.67 -15.65 -9.11
N ALA A 61 13.70 -16.66 -8.22
CA ALA A 61 14.28 -16.52 -6.88
C ALA A 61 15.80 -16.25 -6.89
N SER A 62 16.55 -16.77 -7.88
CA SER A 62 17.96 -16.44 -8.08
C SER A 62 18.16 -15.00 -8.56
N LEU A 63 17.29 -14.48 -9.44
CA LEU A 63 17.32 -13.09 -9.90
C LEU A 63 16.97 -12.12 -8.76
N GLU A 64 16.00 -12.47 -7.90
CA GLU A 64 15.65 -11.68 -6.71
C GLU A 64 16.82 -11.56 -5.69
N LYS A 65 17.76 -12.50 -5.72
CA LYS A 65 18.97 -12.51 -4.86
C LYS A 65 20.10 -11.64 -5.40
N LEU A 66 20.05 -11.20 -6.66
CA LEU A 66 21.05 -10.28 -7.21
C LEU A 66 20.77 -8.87 -6.66
N ALA A 67 21.43 -8.55 -5.55
CA ALA A 67 21.30 -7.26 -4.85
C ALA A 67 21.71 -6.05 -5.72
N PHE A 68 22.40 -6.29 -6.84
CA PHE A 68 22.96 -5.25 -7.72
C PHE A 68 21.90 -4.31 -8.33
N TRP A 69 20.70 -4.79 -8.66
CA TRP A 69 19.63 -3.94 -9.21
C TRP A 69 18.94 -3.08 -8.15
N LYS A 70 19.34 -3.25 -6.88
CA LYS A 70 18.79 -2.54 -5.74
C LYS A 70 19.61 -1.31 -5.35
N SER A 71 20.47 -0.77 -6.20
CA SER A 71 21.11 0.52 -5.93
C SER A 71 20.54 1.65 -6.77
N GLU A 72 20.57 2.86 -6.23
CA GLU A 72 20.25 4.12 -6.90
C GLU A 72 21.20 4.34 -8.08
N GLU A 73 22.46 3.90 -7.93
CA GLU A 73 23.43 3.81 -9.01
C GLU A 73 22.88 3.00 -10.20
N TRP A 74 22.22 1.86 -9.99
CA TRP A 74 21.67 1.10 -11.12
C TRP A 74 20.52 1.84 -11.84
N ARG A 75 19.69 2.57 -11.09
CA ARG A 75 18.47 3.22 -11.62
C ARG A 75 18.73 4.60 -12.23
N LEU A 76 19.71 5.34 -11.72
CA LEU A 76 19.98 6.71 -12.16
C LEU A 76 21.29 6.86 -12.94
N ASN A 77 22.13 5.82 -13.01
CA ASN A 77 23.39 5.93 -13.77
C ASN A 77 23.13 5.90 -15.29
N PRO A 78 23.46 6.99 -16.01
CA PRO A 78 23.29 7.05 -17.46
C PRO A 78 24.26 6.13 -18.23
N GLU A 79 25.39 5.72 -17.65
CA GLU A 79 26.40 4.88 -18.32
C GLU A 79 25.91 3.45 -18.60
N ILE A 80 24.93 2.96 -17.85
CA ILE A 80 24.36 1.60 -17.96
C ILE A 80 22.94 1.61 -18.56
N GLU A 81 22.47 2.77 -19.01
CA GLU A 81 21.13 2.96 -19.56
C GLU A 81 20.89 2.08 -20.80
N SER A 82 21.91 1.95 -21.67
CA SER A 82 21.84 1.08 -22.86
C SER A 82 21.60 -0.38 -22.47
N THR A 83 22.32 -0.87 -21.46
CA THR A 83 22.17 -2.26 -20.97
C THR A 83 20.83 -2.47 -20.30
N ARG A 84 20.37 -1.50 -19.52
CA ARG A 84 19.04 -1.56 -18.90
C ARG A 84 17.97 -1.70 -19.97
N ARG A 85 18.05 -0.91 -21.04
CA ARG A 85 17.14 -1.01 -22.19
C ARG A 85 17.25 -2.35 -22.91
N GLU A 86 18.45 -2.88 -23.12
CA GLU A 86 18.65 -4.18 -23.74
C GLU A 86 18.07 -5.33 -22.89
N PHE A 87 18.32 -5.31 -21.57
CA PHE A 87 17.73 -6.26 -20.62
C PHE A 87 16.20 -6.21 -20.65
N LEU A 88 15.62 -5.00 -20.59
CA LEU A 88 14.17 -4.79 -20.65
C LEU A 88 13.59 -5.27 -21.98
N THR A 89 14.30 -5.07 -23.08
CA THR A 89 13.91 -5.56 -24.42
C THR A 89 13.93 -7.10 -24.45
N GLY A 90 14.98 -7.73 -23.93
CA GLY A 90 15.06 -9.20 -23.83
C GLY A 90 13.98 -9.79 -22.93
N LEU A 91 13.64 -9.11 -21.83
CA LEU A 91 12.52 -9.46 -20.94
C LEU A 91 11.17 -9.37 -21.68
N ARG A 92 10.95 -8.24 -22.39
CA ARG A 92 9.77 -7.91 -23.21
C ARG A 92 9.53 -8.98 -24.29
N GLU A 93 10.57 -9.35 -25.04
CA GLU A 93 10.51 -10.36 -26.11
C GLU A 93 10.32 -11.78 -25.56
N SER A 94 10.89 -12.11 -24.41
CA SER A 94 10.86 -13.46 -23.84
C SER A 94 9.59 -13.77 -23.04
N ILE A 95 9.07 -12.81 -22.28
CA ILE A 95 7.97 -13.02 -21.31
C ILE A 95 6.62 -12.60 -21.88
N GLY A 96 6.55 -11.46 -22.60
CA GLY A 96 5.29 -10.90 -23.10
C GLY A 96 4.44 -11.89 -23.92
N PRO A 97 5.01 -12.54 -24.97
CA PRO A 97 4.28 -13.53 -25.77
C PRO A 97 3.91 -14.80 -24.98
N ARG A 98 4.67 -15.14 -23.93
CA ARG A 98 4.42 -16.32 -23.10
C ARG A 98 3.30 -16.08 -22.10
N LEU A 99 3.22 -14.90 -21.50
CA LEU A 99 2.13 -14.52 -20.58
C LEU A 99 0.75 -14.73 -21.20
N LYS A 100 0.57 -14.35 -22.46
CA LYS A 100 -0.70 -14.53 -23.21
C LYS A 100 -1.08 -16.00 -23.40
N LYS A 101 -0.10 -16.92 -23.39
CA LYS A 101 -0.28 -18.36 -23.64
C LYS A 101 -0.42 -19.21 -22.37
N ILE A 102 -0.09 -18.66 -21.19
CA ILE A 102 -0.21 -19.39 -19.93
C ILE A 102 -1.69 -19.48 -19.59
N GLU A 103 -2.32 -20.64 -19.64
CA GLU A 103 -3.74 -20.76 -19.27
C GLU A 103 -3.96 -20.77 -17.75
N ASN A 104 -2.93 -21.18 -16.99
CA ASN A 104 -2.99 -21.26 -15.54
C ASN A 104 -2.92 -19.86 -14.89
N LEU A 105 -4.04 -19.45 -14.27
CA LEU A 105 -4.16 -18.12 -13.68
C LEU A 105 -3.22 -17.88 -12.48
N ASN A 106 -2.91 -18.92 -11.69
CA ASN A 106 -1.96 -18.80 -10.58
C ASN A 106 -0.53 -18.58 -11.07
N GLU A 107 -0.16 -19.21 -12.18
CA GLU A 107 1.14 -19.01 -12.83
C GLU A 107 1.23 -17.61 -13.44
N ARG A 108 0.17 -17.13 -14.12
CA ARG A 108 0.08 -15.74 -14.60
C ARG A 108 0.33 -14.73 -13.48
N ARG A 109 -0.33 -14.90 -12.33
CA ARG A 109 -0.15 -14.00 -11.17
C ARG A 109 1.26 -14.05 -10.59
N ARG A 110 1.89 -15.23 -10.52
CA ARG A 110 3.27 -15.37 -10.04
C ARG A 110 4.24 -14.61 -10.92
N ILE A 111 4.11 -14.76 -12.24
CA ILE A 111 4.94 -14.02 -13.20
C ILE A 111 4.63 -12.53 -13.13
N ASN A 112 3.35 -12.16 -13.02
CA ASN A 112 2.95 -10.77 -12.90
C ASN A 112 3.58 -10.08 -11.67
N ARG A 113 3.57 -10.75 -10.50
CA ARG A 113 4.25 -10.23 -9.29
C ARG A 113 5.75 -10.09 -9.47
N PHE A 114 6.38 -11.06 -10.13
CA PHE A 114 7.81 -10.97 -10.43
C PHE A 114 8.11 -9.78 -11.35
N LEU A 115 7.36 -9.64 -12.44
CA LEU A 115 7.48 -8.51 -13.36
C LEU A 115 7.27 -7.18 -12.63
N THR A 116 6.21 -7.07 -11.82
CA THR A 116 5.92 -5.88 -11.01
C THR A 116 7.15 -5.44 -10.21
N ARG A 117 7.79 -6.37 -9.49
CA ARG A 117 8.99 -6.06 -8.68
C ARG A 117 10.17 -5.62 -9.54
N VAL A 118 10.43 -6.32 -10.64
CA VAL A 118 11.57 -6.05 -11.53
C VAL A 118 11.36 -4.72 -12.27
N GLU A 119 10.21 -4.54 -12.91
CA GLU A 119 9.87 -3.37 -13.70
C GLU A 119 9.78 -2.11 -12.85
N ALA A 120 9.24 -2.20 -11.63
CA ALA A 120 9.28 -1.10 -10.69
C ALA A 120 10.72 -0.70 -10.33
N ARG A 121 11.58 -1.67 -10.02
CA ARG A 121 12.96 -1.36 -9.63
C ARG A 121 13.79 -0.79 -10.78
N LEU A 122 13.52 -1.24 -12.01
CA LEU A 122 14.15 -0.73 -13.23
C LEU A 122 13.55 0.60 -13.69
N GLY A 123 12.44 1.07 -13.10
CA GLY A 123 11.78 2.30 -13.50
C GLY A 123 11.13 2.21 -14.88
N VAL A 124 10.60 1.04 -15.26
CA VAL A 124 9.99 0.83 -16.59
C VAL A 124 8.74 1.68 -16.73
N VAL A 125 8.75 2.60 -17.69
CA VAL A 125 7.64 3.53 -17.88
C VAL A 125 6.39 2.86 -18.48
N ASP A 126 6.60 1.91 -19.40
CA ASP A 126 5.57 1.13 -20.10
C ASP A 126 5.72 -0.37 -19.73
N PRO A 127 5.19 -0.79 -18.56
CA PRO A 127 5.45 -2.11 -18.00
C PRO A 127 4.53 -3.20 -18.57
N TYR A 128 5.02 -4.43 -18.62
CA TYR A 128 4.19 -5.60 -18.87
C TYR A 128 3.35 -6.02 -17.68
N CYS A 129 3.80 -5.70 -16.47
CA CYS A 129 3.07 -6.00 -15.27
C CYS A 129 1.70 -5.34 -15.28
N ARG A 130 0.76 -6.05 -14.68
CA ARG A 130 -0.61 -5.63 -14.42
C ARG A 130 -0.73 -5.33 -12.94
N PRO A 131 -1.61 -4.39 -12.53
CA PRO A 131 -1.77 -4.06 -11.14
C PRO A 131 -2.08 -5.32 -10.32
N THR A 132 -1.39 -5.45 -9.19
CA THR A 132 -1.58 -6.57 -8.25
C THR A 132 -2.46 -6.14 -7.09
N ARG A 133 -2.68 -4.85 -6.91
CA ARG A 133 -3.49 -4.25 -5.85
C ARG A 133 -4.45 -3.25 -6.48
N ALA A 134 -5.70 -3.28 -6.05
CA ALA A 134 -6.67 -2.26 -6.44
C ALA A 134 -7.42 -1.74 -5.21
N ARG A 135 -7.66 -0.43 -5.17
CA ARG A 135 -8.66 0.18 -4.30
C ARG A 135 -9.83 0.66 -5.15
N VAL A 136 -11.04 0.31 -4.74
CA VAL A 136 -12.27 0.66 -5.45
C VAL A 136 -13.23 1.30 -4.47
N GLU A 137 -13.39 2.61 -4.57
CA GLU A 137 -14.34 3.33 -3.74
C GLU A 137 -15.75 3.14 -4.28
N LEU A 138 -16.65 2.61 -3.46
CA LEU A 138 -18.05 2.41 -3.85
C LEU A 138 -18.92 3.64 -3.56
N THR A 139 -18.39 4.59 -2.81
CA THR A 139 -19.03 5.84 -2.39
C THR A 139 -17.99 6.75 -1.74
N ASP A 140 -18.11 8.06 -1.94
CA ASP A 140 -17.39 9.07 -1.15
C ASP A 140 -18.32 9.73 -0.10
N ALA A 141 -19.59 9.32 -0.03
CA ALA A 141 -20.50 9.71 1.04
C ALA A 141 -20.19 8.98 2.37
N CYS A 142 -20.39 9.66 3.49
CA CYS A 142 -20.27 9.08 4.84
C CYS A 142 -21.37 9.61 5.77
N ASN A 143 -21.87 8.74 6.64
CA ASN A 143 -22.88 9.05 7.66
C ASN A 143 -22.27 9.67 8.93
N LEU A 144 -20.94 9.86 8.99
CA LEU A 144 -20.23 10.52 10.09
C LEU A 144 -19.51 11.80 9.65
N ARG A 145 -19.19 12.64 10.64
CA ARG A 145 -18.38 13.86 10.52
C ARG A 145 -17.34 13.92 11.64
N CYS A 146 -16.47 12.91 11.70
CA CYS A 146 -15.40 12.86 12.69
C CYS A 146 -14.55 14.14 12.60
N PRO A 147 -14.26 14.86 13.71
CA PRO A 147 -13.57 16.15 13.66
C PRO A 147 -12.21 16.14 12.96
N MET A 148 -11.49 15.02 13.05
CA MET A 148 -10.18 14.79 12.46
C MET A 148 -10.18 14.32 10.99
N CYS A 149 -11.34 13.92 10.46
CA CYS A 149 -11.42 13.26 9.15
C CYS A 149 -11.63 14.28 8.03
N PRO A 150 -10.90 14.18 6.90
CA PRO A 150 -11.12 15.01 5.70
C PRO A 150 -12.57 15.02 5.19
N GLN A 151 -13.33 13.97 5.48
CA GLN A 151 -14.77 13.91 5.19
C GLN A 151 -15.61 15.03 5.83
N SER A 152 -15.09 15.68 6.87
CA SER A 152 -15.78 16.73 7.62
C SER A 152 -15.47 18.14 7.13
N PHE A 153 -14.40 18.34 6.36
CA PHE A 153 -13.90 19.67 6.02
C PHE A 153 -13.40 19.82 4.57
N TRP A 154 -13.27 18.75 3.79
CA TRP A 154 -13.12 18.84 2.34
C TRP A 154 -14.47 18.81 1.64
N GLU A 155 -14.47 19.31 0.40
CA GLU A 155 -15.60 19.19 -0.51
C GLU A 155 -15.57 17.82 -1.17
N TRP A 156 -16.69 17.10 -1.03
CA TRP A 156 -16.91 15.77 -1.59
C TRP A 156 -18.18 15.79 -2.44
N ASP A 157 -18.18 15.02 -3.52
CA ASP A 157 -19.35 14.86 -4.37
C ASP A 157 -20.49 14.13 -3.66
N ARG A 158 -20.14 13.27 -2.69
CA ARG A 158 -21.08 12.46 -1.89
C ARG A 158 -21.97 11.58 -2.77
N ARG A 159 -21.36 11.02 -3.79
CA ARG A 159 -21.96 10.12 -4.77
C ARG A 159 -21.61 8.68 -4.47
N HIS A 160 -22.52 7.81 -4.88
CA HIS A 160 -22.26 6.39 -4.97
C HIS A 160 -21.69 6.09 -6.35
N ALA A 161 -20.82 5.07 -6.41
CA ALA A 161 -20.30 4.60 -7.68
C ALA A 161 -21.42 4.09 -8.58
N ASP A 162 -21.34 4.42 -9.86
CA ASP A 162 -22.16 3.80 -10.89
C ASP A 162 -21.70 2.36 -11.16
N GLU A 163 -22.59 1.54 -11.72
CA GLU A 163 -22.34 0.12 -11.97
C GLU A 163 -21.14 -0.12 -12.89
N TRP A 164 -20.93 0.73 -13.90
CA TRP A 164 -19.83 0.61 -14.85
C TRP A 164 -18.45 0.70 -14.17
N ILE A 165 -18.35 1.41 -13.04
CA ILE A 165 -17.12 1.51 -12.25
C ILE A 165 -16.77 0.14 -11.65
N LEU A 166 -17.77 -0.57 -11.13
CA LEU A 166 -17.60 -1.92 -10.62
C LEU A 166 -17.27 -2.90 -11.75
N GLU A 167 -17.91 -2.77 -12.91
CA GLU A 167 -17.61 -3.58 -14.10
C GLU A 167 -16.16 -3.38 -14.57
N ARG A 168 -15.68 -2.13 -14.61
CA ARG A 168 -14.26 -1.83 -14.84
C ARG A 168 -13.38 -2.48 -13.80
N ALA A 169 -13.69 -2.36 -12.51
CA ALA A 169 -12.90 -2.99 -11.46
C ALA A 169 -12.82 -4.52 -11.61
N ARG A 170 -13.93 -5.18 -12.01
CA ARG A 170 -13.99 -6.64 -12.21
C ARG A 170 -13.01 -7.14 -13.25
N SER A 171 -12.71 -6.36 -14.28
CA SER A 171 -11.74 -6.74 -15.31
C SER A 171 -10.30 -6.85 -14.78
N LEU A 172 -9.99 -6.21 -13.65
CA LEU A 172 -8.69 -6.31 -12.96
C LEU A 172 -8.56 -7.59 -12.13
N TYR A 173 -9.66 -8.17 -11.64
CA TYR A 173 -9.69 -9.25 -10.64
C TYR A 173 -8.80 -10.46 -10.95
N PRO A 174 -8.63 -10.89 -12.22
CA PRO A 174 -7.72 -11.99 -12.55
C PRO A 174 -6.26 -11.74 -12.12
N TRP A 175 -5.83 -10.48 -12.03
CA TRP A 175 -4.45 -10.08 -11.74
C TRP A 175 -4.20 -9.73 -10.27
N LEU A 176 -5.27 -9.36 -9.55
CA LEU A 176 -5.18 -8.87 -8.19
C LEU A 176 -4.75 -9.96 -7.20
N THR A 177 -3.86 -9.57 -6.32
CA THR A 177 -3.58 -10.23 -5.04
C THR A 177 -4.24 -9.53 -3.86
N GLN A 178 -4.63 -8.26 -4.02
CA GLN A 178 -5.37 -7.50 -3.01
C GLN A 178 -6.44 -6.62 -3.66
N LEU A 179 -7.62 -6.60 -3.05
CA LEU A 179 -8.73 -5.72 -3.40
C LEU A 179 -9.21 -5.00 -2.14
N ASP A 180 -9.25 -3.68 -2.18
CA ASP A 180 -9.63 -2.82 -1.06
C ASP A 180 -10.88 -2.01 -1.41
N PHE A 181 -11.92 -2.07 -0.59
CA PHE A 181 -13.11 -1.23 -0.72
C PHE A 181 -13.11 -0.01 0.22
N THR A 182 -11.95 0.34 0.76
CA THR A 182 -11.76 1.54 1.58
C THR A 182 -11.89 2.80 0.75
N SER A 183 -12.54 3.81 1.32
CA SER A 183 -12.65 5.16 0.79
C SER A 183 -12.54 6.16 1.95
N PHE A 184 -12.58 7.46 1.65
CA PHE A 184 -12.87 8.48 2.68
C PHE A 184 -14.35 8.46 3.13
N GLY A 185 -15.22 7.75 2.41
CA GLY A 185 -16.63 7.53 2.71
C GLY A 185 -16.91 6.36 3.66
N GLU A 186 -18.19 6.02 3.83
CA GLU A 186 -18.65 4.79 4.49
C GLU A 186 -19.15 3.80 3.43
N THR A 187 -18.36 2.80 3.13
CA THR A 187 -18.60 1.83 2.05
C THR A 187 -19.94 1.10 2.20
N LEU A 188 -20.40 0.83 3.44
CA LEU A 188 -21.70 0.17 3.67
C LEU A 188 -22.91 1.03 3.29
N LEU A 189 -22.75 2.33 2.99
CA LEU A 189 -23.81 3.16 2.42
C LEU A 189 -24.06 2.87 0.93
N SER A 190 -23.08 2.31 0.22
CA SER A 190 -23.19 2.13 -1.22
C SER A 190 -24.23 1.04 -1.56
N PRO A 191 -25.18 1.30 -2.48
CA PRO A 191 -26.10 0.28 -2.96
C PRO A 191 -25.38 -0.87 -3.68
N LEU A 192 -24.17 -0.63 -4.19
CA LEU A 192 -23.35 -1.63 -4.87
C LEU A 192 -22.53 -2.51 -3.94
N PHE A 193 -22.44 -2.20 -2.63
CA PHE A 193 -21.58 -2.94 -1.68
C PHE A 193 -21.81 -4.45 -1.73
N ARG A 194 -23.07 -4.89 -1.66
CA ARG A 194 -23.40 -6.32 -1.67
C ARG A 194 -23.03 -6.99 -3.00
N LYS A 195 -23.12 -6.27 -4.11
CA LYS A 195 -22.70 -6.79 -5.42
C LYS A 195 -21.17 -6.89 -5.49
N ALA A 196 -20.47 -5.81 -5.13
CA ALA A 196 -19.02 -5.75 -5.11
C ALA A 196 -18.40 -6.86 -4.25
N LEU A 197 -18.89 -7.08 -3.04
CA LEU A 197 -18.34 -8.11 -2.16
C LEU A 197 -18.64 -9.55 -2.64
N ARG A 198 -19.80 -9.80 -3.26
CA ARG A 198 -20.10 -11.10 -3.88
C ARG A 198 -19.19 -11.39 -5.07
N ASP A 199 -18.87 -10.36 -5.84
CA ASP A 199 -18.05 -10.47 -7.04
C ASP A 199 -16.54 -10.53 -6.71
N SER A 200 -16.15 -10.23 -5.46
CA SER A 200 -14.75 -10.23 -5.03
C SER A 200 -14.03 -11.55 -5.33
N PRO A 201 -12.81 -11.51 -5.88
CA PRO A 201 -12.08 -12.70 -6.26
C PRO A 201 -11.58 -13.50 -5.05
N SER A 202 -11.96 -14.78 -4.97
CA SER A 202 -11.60 -15.68 -3.85
C SER A 202 -10.11 -15.92 -3.63
N HIS A 203 -9.28 -15.57 -4.62
CA HIS A 203 -7.83 -15.71 -4.56
C HIS A 203 -7.10 -14.45 -4.08
N ALA A 204 -7.80 -13.32 -3.96
CA ALA A 204 -7.21 -12.06 -3.54
C ALA A 204 -7.59 -11.77 -2.09
N HIS A 205 -6.66 -11.16 -1.36
CA HIS A 205 -6.94 -10.61 -0.04
C HIS A 205 -7.91 -9.44 -0.19
N THR A 206 -9.12 -9.59 0.34
CA THR A 206 -10.17 -8.57 0.23
C THR A 206 -10.30 -7.85 1.58
N LEU A 207 -10.18 -6.52 1.56
CA LEU A 207 -10.22 -5.65 2.74
C LEU A 207 -11.43 -4.71 2.69
N LEU A 208 -12.08 -4.55 3.84
CA LEU A 208 -13.13 -3.57 4.05
C LEU A 208 -12.87 -2.79 5.35
N ILE A 209 -12.95 -1.47 5.28
CA ILE A 209 -13.00 -0.59 6.45
C ILE A 209 -14.43 -0.02 6.56
N THR A 210 -15.00 -0.04 7.77
CA THR A 210 -16.30 0.55 8.09
C THR A 210 -16.24 1.26 9.44
N ASN A 211 -17.09 2.28 9.67
CA ASN A 211 -17.33 2.84 11.00
C ASN A 211 -18.21 1.94 11.89
N GLY A 212 -18.76 0.87 11.32
CA GLY A 212 -19.48 -0.18 12.05
C GLY A 212 -20.93 0.15 12.41
N LEU A 213 -21.43 1.38 12.22
CA LEU A 213 -22.80 1.76 12.63
C LEU A 213 -23.90 1.07 11.83
N LEU A 214 -23.62 0.71 10.57
CA LEU A 214 -24.59 0.10 9.65
C LEU A 214 -24.61 -1.43 9.70
N VAL A 215 -23.83 -2.05 10.57
CA VAL A 215 -23.76 -3.50 10.72
C VAL A 215 -24.91 -4.01 11.59
N ASN A 216 -26.02 -4.38 10.96
CA ASN A 216 -27.09 -5.15 11.57
C ASN A 216 -26.85 -6.67 11.38
N ASP A 217 -27.77 -7.52 11.84
CA ASP A 217 -27.60 -8.98 11.76
C ASP A 217 -27.51 -9.49 10.31
N ASP A 218 -28.35 -8.98 9.39
CA ASP A 218 -28.32 -9.32 7.96
C ASP A 218 -27.02 -8.88 7.28
N MET A 219 -26.49 -7.70 7.62
CA MET A 219 -25.20 -7.22 7.10
C MET A 219 -24.03 -8.03 7.66
N ALA A 220 -24.06 -8.37 8.95
CA ALA A 220 -23.05 -9.21 9.58
C ALA A 220 -23.00 -10.62 8.96
N GLU A 221 -24.15 -11.26 8.82
CA GLU A 221 -24.26 -12.57 8.16
C GLU A 221 -23.82 -12.51 6.69
N PHE A 222 -24.20 -11.45 5.98
CA PHE A 222 -23.77 -11.23 4.60
C PHE A 222 -22.25 -11.08 4.49
N ILE A 223 -21.63 -10.22 5.30
CA ILE A 223 -20.18 -10.01 5.27
C ILE A 223 -19.43 -11.31 5.55
N VAL A 224 -19.81 -12.04 6.61
CA VAL A 224 -19.17 -13.29 7.02
C VAL A 224 -19.33 -14.41 5.98
N SER A 225 -20.44 -14.41 5.23
CA SER A 225 -20.74 -15.46 4.25
C SER A 225 -20.11 -15.24 2.88
N ASN A 226 -19.46 -14.09 2.65
CA ASN A 226 -18.86 -13.74 1.36
C ASN A 226 -17.33 -13.63 1.44
N ASN A 227 -16.69 -13.39 0.31
CA ASN A 227 -15.24 -13.35 0.19
C ASN A 227 -14.66 -12.05 0.76
N LEU A 228 -14.57 -11.97 2.09
CA LEU A 228 -13.85 -10.92 2.80
C LEU A 228 -12.74 -11.54 3.64
N SER A 229 -11.51 -11.11 3.43
CA SER A 229 -10.35 -11.59 4.21
C SER A 229 -10.23 -10.82 5.52
N GLU A 230 -10.44 -9.50 5.50
CA GLU A 230 -10.35 -8.65 6.69
C GLU A 230 -11.46 -7.60 6.75
N LEU A 231 -12.05 -7.45 7.94
CA LEU A 231 -12.98 -6.39 8.27
C LEU A 231 -12.40 -5.52 9.38
N HIS A 232 -12.15 -4.27 9.05
CA HIS A 232 -11.64 -3.27 9.97
C HIS A 232 -12.79 -2.37 10.40
N VAL A 233 -13.11 -2.40 11.69
CA VAL A 233 -14.07 -1.48 12.31
C VAL A 233 -13.31 -0.32 12.89
N SER A 234 -13.56 0.87 12.36
CA SER A 234 -12.96 2.11 12.84
C SER A 234 -13.56 2.47 14.19
N ILE A 235 -12.77 2.34 15.25
CA ILE A 235 -13.14 2.70 16.62
C ILE A 235 -11.92 3.31 17.33
N ASP A 236 -12.07 4.54 17.83
CA ASP A 236 -10.97 5.37 18.32
C ASP A 236 -11.06 5.60 19.84
N SER A 237 -11.75 4.69 20.55
CA SER A 237 -12.09 4.80 21.97
C SER A 237 -12.63 3.48 22.55
N ALA A 238 -12.46 3.26 23.84
CA ALA A 238 -13.14 2.23 24.63
C ALA A 238 -14.24 2.80 25.56
N SER A 239 -14.40 4.12 25.63
CA SER A 239 -15.46 4.80 26.38
C SER A 239 -16.49 5.52 25.48
N PRO A 240 -17.77 5.64 25.90
CA PRO A 240 -18.77 6.44 25.19
C PRO A 240 -18.38 7.91 25.01
N GLU A 241 -17.78 8.51 26.02
CA GLU A 241 -17.41 9.93 26.05
C GLU A 241 -16.29 10.21 25.05
N ALA A 242 -15.24 9.40 25.03
CA ALA A 242 -14.16 9.53 24.05
C ALA A 242 -14.66 9.21 22.63
N TYR A 243 -15.57 8.24 22.47
CA TYR A 243 -16.18 7.95 21.17
C TYR A 243 -16.92 9.16 20.62
N LEU A 244 -17.76 9.82 21.45
CA LEU A 244 -18.48 11.02 21.06
C LEU A 244 -17.51 12.13 20.65
N ALA A 245 -16.43 12.32 21.41
CA ALA A 245 -15.40 13.31 21.09
C ALA A 245 -14.67 13.02 19.75
N MET A 246 -14.35 11.76 19.47
CA MET A 246 -13.59 11.36 18.27
C MET A 246 -14.46 11.20 17.02
N ARG A 247 -15.70 10.71 17.17
CA ARG A 247 -16.61 10.39 16.06
C ARG A 247 -17.70 11.43 15.83
N GLY A 248 -17.93 12.32 16.79
CA GLY A 248 -18.95 13.37 16.72
C GLY A 248 -20.39 12.88 16.83
N VAL A 249 -20.61 11.62 17.23
CA VAL A 249 -21.96 11.03 17.39
C VAL A 249 -22.01 10.13 18.62
N ASP A 250 -23.18 10.08 19.27
CA ASP A 250 -23.45 9.11 20.34
C ASP A 250 -23.76 7.74 19.73
N GLY A 251 -22.70 7.01 19.37
CA GLY A 251 -22.78 5.75 18.63
C GLY A 251 -22.10 4.57 19.31
N PHE A 252 -21.36 4.78 20.40
CA PHE A 252 -20.46 3.78 20.96
C PHE A 252 -21.16 2.45 21.28
N LYS A 253 -22.23 2.50 22.08
CA LYS A 253 -22.99 1.29 22.46
C LYS A 253 -23.50 0.52 21.25
N ARG A 254 -23.94 1.23 20.20
CA ARG A 254 -24.40 0.64 18.95
C ARG A 254 -23.26 -0.04 18.19
N VAL A 255 -22.11 0.62 18.05
CA VAL A 255 -20.93 0.01 17.40
C VAL A 255 -20.50 -1.24 18.14
N ILE A 256 -20.41 -1.20 19.47
CA ILE A 256 -20.00 -2.35 20.27
C ILE A 256 -20.98 -3.53 20.10
N GLU A 257 -22.29 -3.28 20.09
CA GLU A 257 -23.26 -4.34 19.79
C GLU A 257 -23.13 -4.87 18.36
N ASN A 258 -22.89 -3.99 17.40
CA ASN A 258 -22.65 -4.38 16.00
C ASN A 258 -21.37 -5.24 15.85
N CYS A 259 -20.32 -4.94 16.62
CA CYS A 259 -19.12 -5.77 16.71
C CYS A 259 -19.44 -7.16 17.28
N ARG A 260 -20.29 -7.24 18.32
CA ARG A 260 -20.77 -8.55 18.83
C ARG A 260 -21.60 -9.30 17.79
N ARG A 261 -22.40 -8.63 16.96
CA ARG A 261 -23.13 -9.26 15.84
C ARG A 261 -22.17 -9.95 14.86
N LEU A 262 -21.07 -9.29 14.49
CA LEU A 262 -20.04 -9.85 13.60
C LEU A 262 -19.42 -11.12 14.20
N VAL A 263 -19.05 -11.07 15.48
CA VAL A 263 -18.49 -12.23 16.19
C VAL A 263 -19.50 -13.38 16.24
N ARG A 264 -20.77 -13.11 16.59
CA ARG A 264 -21.83 -14.13 16.60
C ARG A 264 -22.04 -14.74 15.20
N ALA A 265 -22.08 -13.93 14.15
CA ALA A 265 -22.23 -14.41 12.78
C ALA A 265 -21.05 -15.30 12.36
N LYS A 266 -19.81 -14.91 12.70
CA LYS A 266 -18.59 -15.67 12.43
C LYS A 266 -18.60 -17.03 13.15
N LEU A 267 -18.96 -17.04 14.43
CA LEU A 267 -19.08 -18.27 15.23
C LEU A 267 -20.18 -19.19 14.69
N LYS A 268 -21.35 -18.65 14.37
CA LYS A 268 -22.48 -19.40 13.78
C LYS A 268 -22.10 -20.03 12.43
N ALA A 269 -21.32 -19.33 11.61
CA ALA A 269 -20.87 -19.82 10.31
C ALA A 269 -19.65 -20.77 10.40
N GLY A 270 -18.99 -20.87 11.56
CA GLY A 270 -17.77 -21.67 11.73
C GLY A 270 -16.60 -21.19 10.86
N LYS A 271 -16.54 -19.89 10.54
CA LYS A 271 -15.57 -19.31 9.61
C LYS A 271 -14.37 -18.70 10.34
N GLN A 272 -13.19 -18.84 9.75
CA GLN A 272 -11.97 -18.15 10.22
C GLN A 272 -11.84 -16.74 9.64
N GLU A 273 -12.40 -16.50 8.46
CA GLU A 273 -12.44 -15.20 7.80
C GLU A 273 -13.88 -14.63 7.77
N PRO A 274 -14.04 -13.29 7.77
CA PRO A 274 -12.97 -12.28 7.81
C PRO A 274 -12.28 -12.21 9.18
N VAL A 275 -10.99 -11.87 9.21
CA VAL A 275 -10.33 -11.42 10.44
C VAL A 275 -10.96 -10.10 10.87
N LEU A 276 -11.46 -10.05 12.10
CA LEU A 276 -12.10 -8.87 12.67
C LEU A 276 -11.04 -8.02 13.38
N VAL A 277 -10.90 -6.78 12.92
CA VAL A 277 -9.85 -5.85 13.33
C VAL A 277 -10.48 -4.58 13.88
N PHE A 278 -10.05 -4.11 15.05
CA PHE A 278 -10.29 -2.71 15.44
C PHE A 278 -9.21 -1.84 14.82
N ASN A 279 -9.64 -0.83 14.05
CA ASN A 279 -8.75 0.14 13.45
C ASN A 279 -8.84 1.46 14.23
N PHE A 280 -7.71 1.86 14.82
CA PHE A 280 -7.61 2.97 15.77
C PHE A 280 -6.70 4.06 15.22
N THR A 281 -7.20 5.28 15.14
CA THR A 281 -6.36 6.43 14.79
C THR A 281 -5.86 7.12 16.06
N LEU A 282 -4.61 6.83 16.40
CA LEU A 282 -3.93 7.30 17.60
C LEU A 282 -3.56 8.78 17.49
N ASN A 283 -4.04 9.54 18.46
CA ASN A 283 -3.80 10.96 18.61
C ASN A 283 -3.68 11.34 20.10
N ARG A 284 -3.22 12.55 20.40
CA ARG A 284 -2.98 13.02 21.77
C ARG A 284 -4.25 13.06 22.63
N LYS A 285 -5.44 13.18 22.05
CA LYS A 285 -6.71 13.23 22.79
C LYS A 285 -7.24 11.85 23.17
N ASN A 286 -6.83 10.78 22.48
CA ASN A 286 -7.34 9.44 22.71
C ASN A 286 -6.27 8.40 23.04
N PHE A 287 -4.99 8.77 23.16
CA PHE A 287 -3.92 7.77 23.31
C PHE A 287 -4.12 6.83 24.52
N GLU A 288 -4.67 7.32 25.63
CA GLU A 288 -4.98 6.49 26.81
C GLU A 288 -6.10 5.47 26.56
N GLU A 289 -6.91 5.63 25.52
CA GLU A 289 -7.98 4.69 25.17
C GLU A 289 -7.47 3.44 24.45
N LEU A 290 -6.21 3.41 24.00
CA LEU A 290 -5.68 2.29 23.21
C LEU A 290 -5.54 1.00 24.03
N GLU A 291 -5.00 1.07 25.25
CA GLU A 291 -4.89 -0.08 26.15
C GLU A 291 -6.28 -0.66 26.53
N PRO A 292 -7.26 0.15 26.99
CA PRO A 292 -8.63 -0.31 27.17
C PRO A 292 -9.27 -0.91 25.92
N LEU A 293 -8.97 -0.37 24.73
CA LEU A 293 -9.53 -0.90 23.49
C LEU A 293 -8.97 -2.29 23.16
N ILE A 294 -7.70 -2.57 23.47
CA ILE A 294 -7.11 -3.91 23.33
C ILE A 294 -7.84 -4.92 24.24
N GLN A 295 -8.14 -4.53 25.48
CA GLN A 295 -8.94 -5.37 26.39
C GLN A 295 -10.33 -5.60 25.82
N LEU A 296 -11.00 -4.54 25.35
CA LEU A 296 -12.32 -4.61 24.75
C LEU A 296 -12.35 -5.51 23.50
N ALA A 297 -11.30 -5.48 22.69
CA ALA A 297 -11.14 -6.38 21.54
C ALA A 297 -11.14 -7.85 21.98
N ALA A 298 -10.36 -8.18 23.01
CA ALA A 298 -10.30 -9.53 23.58
C ALA A 298 -11.65 -9.97 24.18
N GLU A 299 -12.32 -9.09 24.91
CA GLU A 299 -13.64 -9.36 25.51
C GLU A 299 -14.73 -9.63 24.47
N ILE A 300 -14.75 -8.87 23.38
CA ILE A 300 -15.75 -9.03 22.31
C ILE A 300 -15.44 -10.24 21.43
N GLY A 301 -14.16 -10.60 21.29
CA GLY A 301 -13.69 -11.67 20.41
C GLY A 301 -13.19 -11.15 19.05
N PHE A 302 -12.70 -9.91 18.99
CA PHE A 302 -11.91 -9.42 17.85
C PHE A 302 -10.52 -10.04 17.87
N GLN A 303 -9.91 -10.26 16.70
CA GLN A 303 -8.63 -10.96 16.61
C GLN A 303 -7.43 -10.01 16.60
N ARG A 304 -7.64 -8.76 16.19
CA ARG A 304 -6.55 -7.81 15.94
C ARG A 304 -6.94 -6.39 16.31
N VAL A 305 -5.95 -5.62 16.77
CA VAL A 305 -6.01 -4.17 16.89
C VAL A 305 -4.93 -3.59 15.99
N HIS A 306 -5.30 -2.64 15.15
CA HIS A 306 -4.40 -1.91 14.27
C HIS A 306 -4.46 -0.43 14.63
N ALA A 307 -3.37 0.11 15.15
CA ALA A 307 -3.20 1.53 15.38
C ALA A 307 -2.51 2.19 14.18
N ASN A 308 -2.94 3.41 13.84
CA ASN A 308 -2.28 4.31 12.90
C ASN A 308 -2.14 5.68 13.57
N TYR A 309 -1.08 6.43 13.32
CA TYR A 309 -1.00 7.80 13.84
C TYR A 309 -1.95 8.72 13.07
N LEU A 310 -2.51 9.71 13.77
CA LEU A 310 -3.22 10.80 13.12
C LEU A 310 -2.28 11.54 12.18
N LEU A 311 -2.58 11.48 10.89
CA LEU A 311 -2.03 12.41 9.92
C LEU A 311 -2.76 13.75 10.05
N VAL A 312 -2.01 14.82 10.30
CA VAL A 312 -2.56 16.17 10.47
C VAL A 312 -2.81 16.78 9.09
N TRP A 313 -4.10 16.90 8.74
CA TRP A 313 -4.57 17.43 7.47
C TRP A 313 -4.78 18.94 7.45
N ARG A 314 -4.92 19.58 8.61
CA ARG A 314 -5.21 21.02 8.74
C ARG A 314 -4.56 21.62 10.00
N PRO A 315 -4.21 22.92 10.00
CA PRO A 315 -3.42 23.53 11.07
C PRO A 315 -3.99 23.40 12.49
N ASP A 316 -5.31 23.49 12.66
CA ASP A 316 -5.98 23.41 13.97
C ASP A 316 -5.88 22.02 14.62
N LEU A 317 -5.62 20.97 13.83
CA LEU A 317 -5.39 19.61 14.32
C LEU A 317 -3.93 19.37 14.75
N ARG A 318 -3.02 20.33 14.55
CA ARG A 318 -1.61 20.18 14.90
C ARG A 318 -1.41 19.77 16.35
N GLY A 319 -2.19 20.36 17.24
CA GLY A 319 -2.17 20.06 18.67
C GLY A 319 -2.63 18.65 19.01
N ASP A 320 -3.24 17.90 18.10
CA ASP A 320 -3.73 16.55 18.35
C ASP A 320 -2.71 15.48 17.95
N SER A 321 -1.63 15.84 17.28
CA SER A 321 -0.59 14.87 16.89
C SER A 321 0.14 14.28 18.10
N ILE A 322 0.47 12.99 18.03
CA ILE A 322 1.33 12.32 19.02
C ILE A 322 2.80 12.79 18.96
N PHE A 323 3.17 13.54 17.92
CA PHE A 323 4.50 14.15 17.79
C PHE A 323 4.90 14.98 19.03
N TRP A 324 3.91 15.56 19.72
CA TRP A 324 4.14 16.37 20.92
C TRP A 324 4.27 15.55 22.21
N ILE A 325 4.00 14.24 22.17
CA ILE A 325 3.99 13.33 23.32
C ILE A 325 4.72 12.01 22.99
N ARG A 326 5.86 12.11 22.30
CA ARG A 326 6.59 10.95 21.74
C ARG A 326 7.04 9.95 22.81
N GLU A 327 7.56 10.44 23.93
CA GLU A 327 8.00 9.59 25.05
C GLU A 327 6.81 8.82 25.62
N GLN A 328 5.71 9.51 25.95
CA GLN A 328 4.49 8.88 26.45
C GLN A 328 3.90 7.90 25.44
N THR A 329 4.02 8.19 24.15
CA THR A 329 3.56 7.31 23.07
C THR A 329 4.40 6.05 23.00
N CYS A 330 5.73 6.13 23.11
CA CYS A 330 6.60 4.95 23.18
C CYS A 330 6.21 4.06 24.37
N GLU A 331 6.10 4.65 25.56
CA GLU A 331 5.74 3.93 26.79
C GLU A 331 4.35 3.27 26.68
N LEU A 332 3.38 3.97 26.11
CA LEU A 332 2.05 3.42 25.83
C LEU A 332 2.14 2.21 24.90
N LEU A 333 2.88 2.33 23.80
CA LEU A 333 3.00 1.25 22.82
C LEU A 333 3.71 0.02 23.40
N ASP A 334 4.75 0.20 24.24
CA ASP A 334 5.37 -0.90 24.98
C ASP A 334 4.35 -1.64 25.86
N ARG A 335 3.53 -0.92 26.63
CA ARG A 335 2.48 -1.53 27.45
C ARG A 335 1.40 -2.21 26.61
N CYS A 336 1.05 -1.64 25.45
CA CYS A 336 0.10 -2.23 24.51
C CYS A 336 0.62 -3.52 23.89
N ASP A 337 1.89 -3.58 23.49
CA ASP A 337 2.55 -4.79 22.96
C ASP A 337 2.44 -5.94 23.98
N ASP A 338 2.82 -5.66 25.22
CA ASP A 338 2.74 -6.57 26.35
C ASP A 338 1.31 -7.06 26.64
N LEU A 339 0.34 -6.13 26.66
CA LEU A 339 -1.05 -6.42 26.92
C LEU A 339 -1.67 -7.27 25.80
N ALA A 340 -1.40 -6.93 24.54
CA ALA A 340 -1.89 -7.65 23.38
C ALA A 340 -1.36 -9.10 23.37
N ALA A 341 -0.08 -9.28 23.64
CA ALA A 341 0.54 -10.60 23.74
C ALA A 341 -0.13 -11.46 24.83
N ARG A 342 -0.39 -10.90 26.02
CA ARG A 342 -1.08 -11.60 27.11
C ARG A 342 -2.56 -11.87 26.83
N SER A 343 -3.20 -11.03 26.03
CA SER A 343 -4.64 -11.12 25.72
C SER A 343 -4.93 -11.94 24.47
N GLY A 344 -3.90 -12.43 23.77
CA GLY A 344 -4.04 -13.18 22.52
C GLY A 344 -4.53 -12.32 21.33
N ILE A 345 -4.29 -11.01 21.38
CA ILE A 345 -4.63 -10.06 20.32
C ILE A 345 -3.40 -9.83 19.45
N GLU A 346 -3.55 -9.93 18.13
CA GLU A 346 -2.53 -9.40 17.23
C GLU A 346 -2.58 -7.87 17.27
N PHE A 347 -1.48 -7.24 17.66
CA PHE A 347 -1.39 -5.78 17.69
C PHE A 347 -0.39 -5.27 16.66
N PHE A 348 -0.86 -4.35 15.82
CA PHE A 348 -0.04 -3.65 14.83
C PHE A 348 -0.09 -2.17 15.13
N HIS A 349 1.06 -1.52 15.16
CA HIS A 349 1.17 -0.08 15.32
C HIS A 349 2.32 0.46 14.44
N PRO A 350 2.33 1.77 14.12
CA PRO A 350 3.42 2.38 13.37
C PRO A 350 4.71 2.32 14.20
N PRO A 351 5.91 2.42 13.59
CA PRO A 351 7.14 2.40 14.36
C PRO A 351 7.13 3.47 15.46
N LYS A 352 7.68 3.14 16.64
CA LYS A 352 7.66 4.02 17.82
C LYS A 352 8.36 5.35 17.49
N PRO A 353 7.85 6.51 17.96
CA PRO A 353 8.34 7.81 17.48
C PRO A 353 9.80 8.11 17.84
N LEU A 354 10.33 7.47 18.89
CA LEU A 354 11.72 7.57 19.33
C LEU A 354 12.54 6.33 18.98
N ALA A 355 12.01 5.40 18.17
CA ALA A 355 12.80 4.27 17.74
C ALA A 355 13.97 4.75 16.88
N GLU A 356 15.19 4.57 17.38
CA GLU A 356 16.39 4.71 16.56
C GLU A 356 16.43 3.50 15.61
N HIS A 357 16.36 3.77 14.31
CA HIS A 357 16.58 2.72 13.32
C HIS A 357 18.09 2.46 13.18
N GLU A 358 18.69 1.82 14.18
CA GLU A 358 20.03 1.25 14.03
C GLU A 358 20.03 0.27 12.85
N GLY A 359 20.96 0.47 11.90
CA GLY A 359 21.23 -0.53 10.85
C GLY A 359 20.30 -0.55 9.64
N ARG A 360 19.37 0.41 9.50
CA ARG A 360 18.87 0.72 8.15
C ARG A 360 19.90 1.61 7.47
N GLU A 361 20.82 1.03 6.68
CA GLU A 361 21.44 1.77 5.57
C GLU A 361 20.34 2.64 4.96
N ARG A 362 20.55 3.97 4.83
CA ARG A 362 19.55 4.91 4.29
C ARG A 362 18.78 4.19 3.19
N PHE A 363 17.55 3.73 3.48
CA PHE A 363 16.80 2.99 2.49
C PHE A 363 16.61 3.97 1.36
N GLU A 364 17.26 3.70 0.23
CA GLU A 364 17.06 4.46 -0.98
C GLU A 364 15.57 4.61 -1.20
N ARG A 365 15.10 5.87 -1.26
CA ARG A 365 13.69 6.19 -1.42
C ARG A 365 13.19 5.48 -2.68
N PHE A 366 12.36 4.45 -2.48
CA PHE A 366 11.80 3.64 -3.56
C PHE A 366 10.33 3.31 -3.29
N CYS A 367 9.48 3.72 -4.20
CA CYS A 367 8.05 3.49 -4.22
C CYS A 367 7.67 2.63 -5.44
N PRO A 368 7.07 1.44 -5.25
CA PRO A 368 6.60 0.59 -6.34
C PRO A 368 5.14 0.86 -6.75
N GLU A 369 4.42 1.75 -6.05
CA GLU A 369 2.95 1.90 -6.18
C GLU A 369 2.50 2.09 -7.64
N ALA A 370 3.23 2.87 -8.44
CA ALA A 370 2.92 3.12 -9.85
C ALA A 370 2.97 1.87 -10.78
N TRP A 371 3.50 0.75 -10.28
CA TRP A 371 3.61 -0.53 -10.99
C TRP A 371 2.72 -1.63 -10.39
N GLU A 372 2.17 -1.42 -9.20
CA GLU A 372 1.41 -2.45 -8.49
C GLU A 372 -0.01 -2.06 -8.12
N PHE A 373 -0.33 -0.76 -8.08
CA PHE A 373 -1.55 -0.24 -7.49
C PHE A 373 -2.36 0.65 -8.44
N ILE A 374 -3.67 0.45 -8.41
CA ILE A 374 -4.66 1.33 -9.06
C ILE A 374 -5.75 1.70 -8.06
N HIS A 375 -6.11 2.99 -8.04
CA HIS A 375 -7.20 3.49 -7.21
C HIS A 375 -8.30 4.06 -8.09
N ILE A 376 -9.48 3.44 -8.03
CA ILE A 376 -10.68 3.85 -8.76
C ILE A 376 -11.61 4.53 -7.76
N ARG A 377 -11.83 5.83 -7.95
CA ARG A 377 -12.67 6.67 -7.08
C ARG A 377 -14.15 6.43 -7.37
N ALA A 378 -15.01 6.79 -6.41
CA ALA A 378 -16.45 6.58 -6.54
C ALA A 378 -17.06 7.35 -7.73
N VAL A 379 -16.43 8.44 -8.15
CA VAL A 379 -16.83 9.26 -9.30
C VAL A 379 -16.19 8.82 -10.63
N GLY A 380 -15.47 7.69 -10.64
CA GLY A 380 -14.84 7.13 -11.85
C GLY A 380 -13.46 7.69 -12.18
N ARG A 381 -12.98 8.67 -11.41
CA ARG A 381 -11.60 9.18 -11.50
C ARG A 381 -10.58 8.15 -11.05
N ILE A 382 -9.39 8.23 -11.62
CA ILE A 382 -8.28 7.33 -11.33
C ILE A 382 -7.19 8.08 -10.58
N ALA A 383 -6.75 7.51 -9.47
CA ALA A 383 -5.56 7.94 -8.74
C ALA A 383 -4.46 6.87 -8.86
N VAL A 384 -3.22 7.34 -9.03
CA VAL A 384 -2.04 6.46 -9.18
C VAL A 384 -1.49 5.99 -7.81
N CYS A 385 -1.89 6.66 -6.72
CA CYS A 385 -1.45 6.37 -5.35
C CYS A 385 -2.58 6.65 -4.35
N CYS A 386 -2.54 6.02 -3.17
CA CYS A 386 -3.50 6.22 -2.08
C CYS A 386 -3.52 7.65 -1.51
N MET A 387 -2.45 8.42 -1.71
CA MET A 387 -2.30 9.81 -1.27
C MET A 387 -2.32 10.81 -2.43
N SER A 388 -2.51 10.33 -3.67
CA SER A 388 -2.45 11.18 -4.85
C SER A 388 -3.63 12.17 -4.85
N ALA A 389 -3.35 13.46 -4.70
CA ALA A 389 -4.31 14.51 -5.07
C ALA A 389 -4.44 14.64 -6.61
N ASP A 390 -3.42 14.15 -7.32
CA ASP A 390 -3.41 14.09 -8.78
C ASP A 390 -4.24 12.89 -9.23
N GLU A 391 -5.50 13.19 -9.52
CA GLU A 391 -6.47 12.31 -10.15
C GLU A 391 -6.63 12.69 -11.61
N PHE A 392 -6.97 11.72 -12.47
CA PHE A 392 -7.36 11.99 -13.85
C PHE A 392 -8.68 11.30 -14.17
N GLU A 393 -9.43 11.90 -15.09
CA GLU A 393 -10.68 11.33 -15.59
C GLU A 393 -10.37 10.25 -16.62
N ALA A 394 -11.09 9.14 -16.58
CA ALA A 394 -10.97 8.05 -17.55
C ALA A 394 -12.37 7.71 -18.10
N PRO A 395 -12.64 7.94 -19.40
CA PRO A 395 -13.95 7.73 -20.00
C PRO A 395 -14.48 6.32 -19.73
N PRO A 396 -15.80 6.10 -19.48
CA PRO A 396 -16.37 4.79 -19.16
C PRO A 396 -15.96 3.63 -20.10
N GLU A 397 -15.79 3.92 -21.38
CA GLU A 397 -15.38 3.01 -22.44
C GLU A 397 -13.90 2.62 -22.41
N MET A 398 -13.05 3.39 -21.74
CA MET A 398 -11.62 3.12 -21.62
C MET A 398 -11.40 1.89 -20.73
N SER A 399 -10.68 0.91 -21.27
CA SER A 399 -10.29 -0.31 -20.56
C SER A 399 -9.27 -0.02 -19.45
N TRP A 400 -9.17 -0.91 -18.47
CA TRP A 400 -8.16 -0.75 -17.43
C TRP A 400 -6.74 -0.90 -17.97
N GLU A 401 -6.52 -1.68 -19.04
CA GLU A 401 -5.24 -1.77 -19.72
C GLU A 401 -4.84 -0.43 -20.34
N GLU A 402 -5.77 0.23 -21.03
CA GLU A 402 -5.52 1.56 -21.60
C GLU A 402 -5.22 2.58 -20.50
N ILE A 403 -5.96 2.54 -19.38
CA ILE A 403 -5.69 3.39 -18.21
C ILE A 403 -4.29 3.12 -17.64
N TRP A 404 -3.90 1.86 -17.52
CA TRP A 404 -2.60 1.46 -16.95
C TRP A 404 -1.41 1.89 -17.81
N ASP A 405 -1.62 1.96 -19.12
CA ASP A 405 -0.60 2.30 -20.11
C ASP A 405 -0.67 3.79 -20.53
N CYS A 406 -1.57 4.59 -19.96
CA CYS A 406 -1.81 5.97 -20.37
C CYS A 406 -0.64 6.93 -20.00
N PRO A 407 -0.51 8.07 -20.71
CA PRO A 407 0.45 9.14 -20.39
C PRO A 407 0.50 9.57 -18.92
N ALA A 408 -0.65 9.69 -18.24
CA ALA A 408 -0.70 10.03 -16.82
C ALA A 408 0.08 9.03 -15.95
N TYR A 409 -0.16 7.73 -16.10
CA TYR A 409 0.58 6.67 -15.39
C TYR A 409 2.06 6.67 -15.77
N GLN A 410 2.37 6.79 -17.06
CA GLN A 410 3.74 6.83 -17.55
C GLN A 410 4.52 8.02 -16.96
N ASN A 411 3.92 9.20 -16.93
CA ASN A 411 4.50 10.40 -16.33
C ASN A 411 4.78 10.18 -14.83
N PHE A 412 3.82 9.64 -14.09
CA PHE A 412 4.04 9.36 -12.68
C PHE A 412 5.17 8.34 -12.45
N ARG A 413 5.26 7.27 -13.26
CA ARG A 413 6.38 6.29 -13.20
C ARG A 413 7.75 6.92 -13.45
N ARG A 414 7.85 7.91 -14.35
CA ARG A 414 9.10 8.66 -14.61
C ARG A 414 9.54 9.46 -13.38
N MET A 415 8.60 10.03 -12.64
CA MET A 415 8.88 11.02 -11.59
C MET A 415 8.91 10.47 -10.17
N VAL A 416 8.07 9.47 -9.84
CA VAL A 416 7.77 9.05 -8.45
C VAL A 416 9.02 8.75 -7.59
N ASN A 417 10.06 8.21 -8.23
CA ASN A 417 11.30 7.83 -7.57
C ASN A 417 12.45 8.79 -7.86
N LEU A 418 12.26 9.93 -8.55
CA LEU A 418 13.33 10.90 -8.73
C LEU A 418 13.76 11.52 -7.39
N PRO A 419 15.03 11.91 -7.23
CA PRO A 419 15.54 12.46 -5.97
C PRO A 419 15.04 13.89 -5.74
N GLY A 420 14.97 14.28 -4.46
CA GLY A 420 14.72 15.67 -4.05
C GLY A 420 13.50 16.31 -4.71
N ASP A 421 13.70 17.49 -5.28
CA ASP A 421 12.65 18.31 -5.90
C ASP A 421 12.20 17.82 -7.28
N GLU A 422 12.90 16.85 -7.88
CA GLU A 422 12.48 16.25 -9.15
C GLU A 422 11.31 15.28 -8.98
N ALA A 423 11.08 14.79 -7.76
CA ALA A 423 9.92 13.96 -7.46
C ALA A 423 8.63 14.81 -7.42
N PRO A 424 7.44 14.20 -7.67
CA PRO A 424 6.17 14.88 -7.46
C PRO A 424 6.08 15.40 -6.02
N PRO A 425 5.52 16.60 -5.77
CA PRO A 425 5.46 17.21 -4.44
C PRO A 425 4.97 16.25 -3.35
N LEU A 426 3.83 15.60 -3.59
CA LEU A 426 3.23 14.58 -2.71
C LEU A 426 4.18 13.43 -2.38
N CYS A 427 5.07 13.07 -3.30
CA CYS A 427 6.04 12.00 -3.10
C CYS A 427 7.20 12.47 -2.21
N ARG A 428 7.60 13.75 -2.27
CA ARG A 428 8.75 14.31 -1.51
C ARG A 428 8.57 14.16 0.00
N ASN A 429 7.33 14.31 0.45
CA ASN A 429 6.94 14.22 1.86
C ASN A 429 6.00 13.04 2.12
N CYS A 430 6.12 11.96 1.33
CA CYS A 430 5.22 10.82 1.44
C CYS A 430 5.34 10.15 2.81
N HIS A 431 4.27 10.20 3.61
CA HIS A 431 4.18 9.56 4.91
C HIS A 431 4.38 8.03 4.87
N PHE A 432 4.09 7.41 3.72
CA PHE A 432 4.29 5.97 3.48
C PHE A 432 5.65 5.65 2.83
N GLY A 433 6.47 6.67 2.55
CA GLY A 433 7.84 6.52 2.08
C GLY A 433 8.69 5.82 3.13
N ARG A 434 9.56 4.89 2.70
CA ARG A 434 10.40 4.08 3.60
C ARG A 434 11.62 4.82 4.15
N ASP A 435 11.78 6.09 3.78
CA ASP A 435 12.91 6.96 4.08
C ASP A 435 12.60 8.02 5.16
N ILE A 436 11.34 8.20 5.54
CA ILE A 436 10.96 9.11 6.63
C ILE A 436 11.08 8.39 7.97
N GLN A 437 11.85 8.97 8.89
CA GLN A 437 12.00 8.43 10.25
C GLN A 437 10.73 8.75 11.07
N PRO A 438 10.31 7.89 12.01
CA PRO A 438 9.12 8.12 12.83
C PRO A 438 9.16 9.42 13.66
N GLY A 439 10.38 9.87 14.00
CA GLY A 439 10.63 11.12 14.71
C GLY A 439 10.65 12.37 13.83
N ASP A 440 10.57 12.23 12.51
CA ASP A 440 10.49 13.34 11.55
C ASP A 440 9.07 13.93 11.55
N PRO A 441 8.89 15.26 11.65
CA PRO A 441 7.57 15.90 11.55
C PRO A 441 6.76 15.50 10.30
N ARG A 442 7.41 15.20 9.18
CA ARG A 442 6.73 14.75 7.95
C ARG A 442 6.01 13.41 8.12
N PHE A 443 6.36 12.64 9.16
CA PHE A 443 5.62 11.45 9.56
C PHE A 443 4.30 11.78 10.29
N HIS A 444 4.01 13.03 10.61
CA HIS A 444 2.83 13.42 11.39
C HIS A 444 1.99 14.50 10.71
N PHE A 445 2.59 15.27 9.81
CA PHE A 445 2.02 16.49 9.23
C PHE A 445 1.97 16.37 7.70
N PHE A 446 0.78 16.53 7.11
CA PHE A 446 0.61 16.54 5.65
C PHE A 446 1.02 17.90 5.05
N GLU A 447 1.56 17.87 3.83
CA GLU A 447 2.27 18.91 3.03
C GLU A 447 2.05 20.39 3.40
N ALA A 448 0.82 20.81 3.67
CA ALA A 448 0.48 22.22 3.89
C ALA A 448 0.68 22.72 5.35
N THR A 449 1.14 21.88 6.27
CA THR A 449 1.41 22.26 7.67
C THR A 449 2.90 22.29 8.04
N LEU A 450 3.78 21.98 7.07
CA LEU A 450 5.23 21.96 7.27
C LEU A 450 5.89 23.34 7.06
N ASP A 451 5.40 24.14 6.10
CA ASP A 451 6.03 25.42 5.72
C ASP A 451 5.92 26.48 6.82
N GLU A 452 4.82 26.51 7.60
CA GLU A 452 4.71 27.38 8.78
C GLU A 452 5.69 27.00 9.89
N HIS A 453 6.04 25.72 10.01
CA HIS A 453 6.95 25.25 11.06
C HIS A 453 8.42 25.62 10.78
N LEU A 454 8.80 25.73 9.50
CA LEU A 454 10.16 26.07 9.09
C LEU A 454 10.35 27.56 8.76
N THR A 455 9.30 28.27 8.34
CA THR A 455 9.45 29.63 7.76
C THR A 455 8.62 30.72 8.46
N GLY A 456 7.67 30.37 9.32
CA GLY A 456 6.81 31.35 10.00
C GLY A 456 5.84 32.12 9.09
N GLN A 457 5.66 31.69 7.83
CA GLN A 457 4.69 32.28 6.90
C GLN A 457 3.53 31.33 6.65
N ALA A 458 2.31 31.81 6.91
CA ALA A 458 1.08 31.13 6.53
C ALA A 458 0.97 31.14 5.01
N LYS A 459 1.04 29.97 4.38
CA LYS A 459 0.47 29.78 3.03
C LYS A 459 -0.87 29.08 3.18
N ASP A 460 -1.84 29.53 2.39
CA ASP A 460 -3.14 28.89 2.32
C ASP A 460 -2.97 27.41 1.91
N PRO A 461 -3.35 26.44 2.78
CA PRO A 461 -3.25 25.02 2.47
C PRO A 461 -4.22 24.59 1.36
N TYR A 462 -5.13 25.46 0.91
CA TYR A 462 -6.22 25.15 -0.02
C TYR A 462 -5.94 25.46 -1.48
N LEU A 463 -4.71 25.81 -1.84
CA LEU A 463 -4.29 25.48 -3.20
C LEU A 463 -4.15 23.96 -3.23
N ARG A 464 -5.23 23.25 -3.64
CA ARG A 464 -5.06 22.17 -4.63
C ARG A 464 -3.92 22.67 -5.48
N SER A 465 -2.77 21.99 -5.51
CA SER A 465 -1.85 22.29 -6.58
C SER A 465 -2.75 22.27 -7.80
N GLN A 466 -2.89 23.40 -8.48
CA GLN A 466 -3.12 23.37 -9.92
C GLN A 466 -1.84 22.83 -10.56
N GLY A 467 -1.29 21.75 -9.99
CA GLY A 467 -0.48 20.79 -10.66
C GLY A 467 -1.43 20.32 -11.73
N GLU A 468 -1.02 20.63 -12.95
CA GLU A 468 -1.69 20.22 -14.17
C GLU A 468 -2.27 18.83 -13.93
N CYS A 469 -3.61 18.72 -13.95
CA CYS A 469 -4.27 17.43 -13.91
C CYS A 469 -3.46 16.51 -14.81
N LEU A 470 -3.06 15.33 -14.32
CA LEU A 470 -2.35 14.38 -15.15
C LEU A 470 -3.21 14.17 -16.41
N THR A 471 -2.73 14.69 -17.53
CA THR A 471 -3.51 14.69 -18.77
C THR A 471 -3.43 13.30 -19.37
N LEU A 472 -4.59 12.82 -19.82
CA LEU A 472 -4.70 11.57 -20.59
C LEU A 472 -3.90 11.63 -21.88
#